data_AF-A0A7C4AL09-F1
#
_entry.id   AF-A0A7C4AL09-F1
#
_cell.length_a   1.000
_cell.length_b   1.000
_cell.length_c   1.000
_cell.angle_alpha   90.00
_cell.angle_beta   90.00
_cell.angle_gamma   90.00
#
_symmetry.space_group_name_H-M   'P 1'
#
loop_
_entity.id
_entity.type
_entity.pdbx_description
1 polymer ?
#
loop_
_entity_poly.entity_id
_entity_poly.type
_entity_poly.pdbx_seq_one_letter_code
_entity_poly.pdbx_strand_id
1 'polypeptide(L)'
;MPSVILPRSRGNVSRKVVWTAHARAKMRHYGLSEARVRRVIHSPARIEEGIAKDTVAMMQRTGPAPKGHEIWVMFQDKGSERRIISAWRYPGQSKTRGGLPPEVAREIRAAILQI
;
A
#
# COMPACT_ATOMS: atom_id res chain seq x y z
N MET A 1 -1.77 -20.14 15.31
CA MET A 1 -1.35 -19.10 14.35
C MET A 1 -2.15 -17.84 14.64
N PRO A 2 -1.55 -16.65 14.80
CA PRO A 2 -2.35 -15.46 15.03
C PRO A 2 -3.03 -15.06 13.72
N SER A 3 -4.31 -15.40 13.60
CA SER A 3 -5.21 -14.88 12.57
C SER A 3 -5.20 -13.36 12.65
N VAL A 4 -4.84 -12.72 11.54
CA VAL A 4 -5.05 -11.29 11.35
C VAL A 4 -6.56 -11.08 11.28
N ILE A 5 -7.19 -10.75 12.41
CA ILE A 5 -8.62 -10.42 12.46
C ILE A 5 -8.79 -9.02 11.87
N LEU A 6 -9.11 -8.94 10.58
CA LEU A 6 -9.60 -7.70 9.98
C LEU A 6 -11.12 -7.58 10.22
N PRO A 7 -11.62 -6.41 10.65
CA PRO A 7 -13.04 -6.22 10.90
C PRO A 7 -13.84 -6.37 9.59
N ARG A 8 -14.85 -7.26 9.62
CA ARG A 8 -15.80 -7.49 8.52
C ARG A 8 -16.43 -6.16 8.09
N SER A 9 -16.24 -5.75 6.83
CA SER A 9 -16.77 -4.48 6.33
C SER A 9 -18.29 -4.53 6.12
N ARG A 10 -19.02 -3.71 6.88
CA ARG A 10 -20.35 -3.21 6.49
C ARG A 10 -20.17 -1.82 5.86
N GLY A 11 -20.61 -1.65 4.61
CA GLY A 11 -20.81 -0.33 3.97
C GLY A 11 -19.60 0.28 3.25
N ASN A 12 -19.90 1.03 2.19
CA ASN A 12 -18.98 1.90 1.47
C ASN A 12 -18.45 2.99 2.42
N VAL A 13 -17.24 2.81 2.95
CA VAL A 13 -16.59 3.76 3.86
C VAL A 13 -15.23 4.11 3.29
N SER A 14 -15.11 5.32 2.75
CA SER A 14 -13.82 5.92 2.44
C SER A 14 -12.99 6.01 3.72
N ARG A 15 -11.91 5.23 3.80
CA ARG A 15 -11.06 5.19 4.99
C ARG A 15 -10.30 6.50 5.13
N LYS A 16 -10.29 7.08 6.33
CA LYS A 16 -9.50 8.28 6.62
C LYS A 16 -8.02 7.94 6.50
N VAL A 17 -7.31 8.62 5.60
CA VAL A 17 -5.87 8.43 5.43
C VAL A 17 -5.13 9.19 6.52
N VAL A 18 -4.29 8.50 7.29
CA VAL A 18 -3.44 9.07 8.33
C VAL A 18 -1.98 8.88 7.95
N TRP A 19 -1.24 9.98 7.90
CA TRP A 19 0.18 9.99 7.52
C TRP A 19 1.07 9.99 8.74
N THR A 20 1.88 8.93 8.93
CA THR A 20 2.88 8.91 10.00
C THR A 20 4.02 9.90 9.72
N ALA A 21 4.75 10.29 10.76
CA ALA A 21 5.96 11.11 10.62
C ALA A 21 7.00 10.43 9.71
N HIS A 22 7.15 9.10 9.84
CA HIS A 22 8.05 8.32 8.99
C HIS A 22 7.64 8.39 7.51
N ALA A 23 6.35 8.20 7.20
CA ALA A 23 5.85 8.34 5.82
C ALA A 23 6.14 9.73 5.25
N ARG A 24 5.84 10.80 6.00
CA ARG A 24 6.11 12.18 5.58
C ARG A 24 7.59 12.44 5.31
N ALA A 25 8.48 11.91 6.15
CA ALA A 25 9.93 12.03 5.96
C ALA A 25 10.39 11.31 4.68
N LYS A 26 9.95 10.08 4.45
CA LYS A 26 10.29 9.32 3.24
C LYS A 26 9.72 9.95 1.98
N MET A 27 8.49 10.44 2.04
CA MET A 27 7.86 11.18 0.94
C MET A 27 8.66 12.41 0.55
N ARG A 28 9.14 13.19 1.53
CA ARG A 28 10.01 14.35 1.28
C ARG A 28 11.33 13.92 0.62
N HIS A 29 11.95 12.87 1.14
CA HIS A 29 13.21 12.33 0.62
C HIS A 29 13.11 11.85 -0.85
N TYR A 30 12.00 11.19 -1.21
CA TYR A 30 11.80 10.66 -2.58
C TYR A 30 10.99 11.60 -3.50
N GLY A 31 10.65 12.82 -3.06
CA GLY A 31 9.81 13.73 -3.83
C GLY A 31 8.47 13.10 -4.22
N LEU A 32 7.76 12.51 -3.26
CA LEU A 32 6.44 11.89 -3.44
C LEU A 32 5.36 12.79 -2.83
N SER A 33 4.37 13.17 -3.63
CA SER A 33 3.18 13.87 -3.14
C SER A 33 2.16 12.89 -2.53
N GLU A 34 1.29 13.39 -1.66
CA GLU A 34 0.17 12.59 -1.12
C GLU A 34 -0.71 12.03 -2.25
N ALA A 35 -0.97 12.82 -3.28
CA ALA A 35 -1.73 12.39 -4.46
C ALA A 35 -1.05 11.23 -5.19
N ARG A 36 0.29 11.25 -5.31
CA ARG A 36 1.03 10.14 -5.92
C ARG A 36 0.93 8.87 -5.08
N VAL A 37 1.03 8.98 -3.76
CA VAL A 37 0.86 7.84 -2.85
C VAL A 37 -0.56 7.28 -2.89
N ARG A 38 -1.59 8.15 -2.85
CA ARG A 38 -3.00 7.74 -3.00
C ARG A 38 -3.25 7.00 -4.31
N ARG A 39 -2.62 7.42 -5.42
CA ARG A 39 -2.72 6.74 -6.72
C ARG A 39 -2.18 5.31 -6.67
N VAL A 40 -1.06 5.08 -5.98
CA VAL A 40 -0.52 3.71 -5.80
C VAL A 40 -1.52 2.85 -5.04
N ILE A 41 -2.16 3.40 -4.00
CA ILE A 41 -3.18 2.68 -3.21
C ILE A 41 -4.42 2.38 -4.06
N HIS A 42 -4.86 3.32 -4.90
CA HIS A 42 -6.05 3.17 -5.73
C HIS A 42 -5.84 2.22 -6.94
N SER A 43 -4.64 2.19 -7.50
CA SER A 43 -4.34 1.44 -8.72
C SER A 43 -3.00 0.72 -8.64
N PRO A 44 -2.84 -0.22 -7.69
CA PRO A 44 -1.60 -0.96 -7.53
C PRO A 44 -1.41 -1.93 -8.69
N ALA A 45 -0.20 -1.97 -9.23
CA ALA A 45 0.24 -3.03 -10.14
C ALA A 45 0.57 -4.32 -9.38
N ARG A 46 0.94 -4.20 -8.09
CA ARG A 46 1.26 -5.33 -7.21
C ARG A 46 0.84 -5.05 -5.77
N ILE A 47 0.42 -6.09 -5.07
CA ILE A 47 0.06 -6.07 -3.65
C ILE A 47 0.81 -7.22 -2.97
N GLU A 48 1.60 -6.90 -1.95
CA GLU A 48 2.45 -7.83 -1.19
C GLU A 48 2.22 -7.65 0.32
N GLU A 49 2.62 -8.66 1.11
CA GLU A 49 2.66 -8.54 2.56
C GLU A 49 3.76 -7.54 2.93
N GLY A 50 3.45 -6.61 3.83
CA GLY A 50 4.45 -5.68 4.30
C GLY A 50 5.45 -6.39 5.23
N ILE A 51 6.62 -5.77 5.42
CA ILE A 51 7.72 -6.37 6.21
C ILE A 51 7.34 -6.47 7.70
N ALA A 52 6.44 -5.61 8.17
CA ALA A 52 5.90 -5.65 9.52
C ALA A 52 4.57 -6.41 9.57
N LYS A 53 4.28 -7.05 10.70
CA LYS A 53 3.01 -7.76 10.93
C LYS A 53 1.81 -6.84 10.67
N ASP A 54 0.77 -7.39 10.05
CA ASP A 54 -0.49 -6.70 9.74
C ASP A 54 -0.30 -5.43 8.89
N THR A 55 0.71 -5.43 8.01
CA THR A 55 0.93 -4.35 7.05
C THR A 55 0.80 -4.86 5.63
N VAL A 56 0.34 -3.98 4.75
CA VAL A 56 0.17 -4.24 3.32
C VAL A 56 1.11 -3.32 2.56
N ALA A 57 1.83 -3.89 1.60
CA ALA A 57 2.66 -3.15 0.67
C ALA A 57 2.01 -3.14 -0.72
N MET A 58 1.83 -1.96 -1.29
CA MET A 58 1.32 -1.76 -2.64
C MET A 58 2.35 -1.08 -3.50
N MET A 59 2.41 -1.49 -4.76
CA MET A 59 3.38 -0.94 -5.71
C MET A 59 2.72 -0.56 -7.02
N GLN A 60 3.16 0.57 -7.57
CA GLN A 60 2.88 0.94 -8.95
C GLN A 60 4.18 1.29 -9.68
N ARG A 61 4.28 0.86 -10.94
CA ARG A 61 5.43 1.16 -11.79
C ARG A 61 5.27 2.53 -12.46
N THR A 62 6.36 3.26 -12.60
CA THR A 62 6.47 4.47 -13.42
C THR A 62 7.37 4.15 -14.62
N GLY A 63 6.74 3.73 -15.72
CA GLY A 63 7.41 3.43 -16.99
C GLY A 63 7.97 2.01 -17.12
N PRO A 64 8.45 1.65 -18.31
CA PRO A 64 8.97 0.31 -18.62
C PRO A 64 10.36 0.06 -18.01
N ALA A 65 10.71 -1.22 -17.84
CA ALA A 65 12.07 -1.64 -17.45
C ALA A 65 13.09 -1.28 -18.54
N PRO A 66 14.39 -1.08 -18.21
CA PRO A 66 14.97 -0.96 -16.87
C PRO A 66 14.98 0.50 -16.35
N LYS A 67 14.63 1.47 -17.22
CA LYS A 67 14.70 2.91 -16.95
C LYS A 67 13.60 3.39 -16.00
N GLY A 68 12.49 2.66 -15.92
CA GLY A 68 11.41 2.91 -14.97
C GLY A 68 11.82 2.64 -13.53
N HIS A 69 10.98 3.09 -12.61
CA HIS A 69 11.11 2.81 -11.19
C HIS A 69 9.77 2.34 -10.64
N GLU A 70 9.82 1.75 -9.46
CA GLU A 70 8.64 1.35 -8.71
C GLU A 70 8.40 2.35 -7.59
N ILE A 71 7.14 2.62 -7.30
CA ILE A 71 6.73 3.38 -6.12
C ILE A 71 5.99 2.43 -5.21
N TRP A 72 6.56 2.24 -4.03
CA TRP A 72 6.05 1.38 -2.99
C TRP A 72 5.39 2.21 -1.89
N VAL A 73 4.28 1.71 -1.38
CA VAL A 73 3.52 2.30 -0.28
C VAL A 73 3.18 1.19 0.69
N MET A 74 3.59 1.35 1.94
CA MET A 74 3.27 0.43 3.03
C MET A 74 2.31 1.10 3.99
N PHE A 75 1.21 0.42 4.31
CA PHE A 75 0.20 0.92 5.22
C PHE A 75 -0.37 -0.19 6.10
N GLN A 76 -1.12 0.23 7.11
CA GLN A 76 -1.89 -0.63 7.98
C GLN A 76 -3.29 -0.05 8.14
N ASP A 77 -4.30 -0.89 7.99
CA ASP A 77 -5.69 -0.50 8.29
C ASP A 77 -5.97 -0.73 9.78
N LYS A 78 -6.47 0.30 10.47
CA LYS A 78 -6.92 0.23 11.87
C LYS A 78 -8.32 0.82 11.98
N GLY A 79 -9.33 -0.04 12.09
CA GLY A 79 -10.73 0.39 12.09
C GLY A 79 -11.09 1.10 10.79
N SER A 80 -11.51 2.37 10.89
CA SER A 80 -11.84 3.22 9.74
C SER A 80 -10.66 4.03 9.20
N GLU A 81 -9.47 3.91 9.79
CA GLU A 81 -8.27 4.63 9.38
C GLU A 81 -7.33 3.76 8.55
N ARG A 82 -6.78 4.33 7.48
CA ARG A 82 -5.65 3.78 6.73
C ARG A 82 -4.39 4.54 7.10
N ARG A 83 -3.53 3.93 7.91
CA ARG A 83 -2.29 4.54 8.39
C ARG A 83 -1.14 4.26 7.43
N ILE A 84 -0.68 5.28 6.72
CA ILE A 84 0.49 5.19 5.84
C ILE A 84 1.76 5.19 6.69
N ILE A 85 2.48 4.07 6.62
CA ILE A 85 3.70 3.85 7.41
C ILE A 85 4.91 4.36 6.63
N SER A 86 5.04 3.99 5.36
CA SER A 86 6.18 4.39 4.53
C SER A 86 5.81 4.47 3.05
N ALA A 87 6.52 5.32 2.30
CA ALA A 87 6.43 5.39 0.85
C ALA A 87 7.81 5.67 0.25
N TRP A 88 8.23 4.91 -0.76
CA TRP A 88 9.57 5.03 -1.34
C TRP A 88 9.61 4.70 -2.82
N ARG A 89 10.67 5.19 -3.50
CA ARG A 89 11.01 4.80 -4.86
C ARG A 89 12.04 3.68 -4.82
N TYR A 90 11.88 2.69 -5.69
CA TYR A 90 12.85 1.63 -5.94
C TYR A 90 13.31 1.69 -7.40
N PRO A 91 14.62 1.81 -7.67
CA PRO A 91 15.13 1.87 -9.04
C PRO A 91 14.96 0.51 -9.74
N GLY A 92 14.46 0.50 -10.98
CA GLY A 92 14.28 -0.73 -11.73
C GLY A 92 13.06 -1.54 -11.29
N GLN A 93 13.27 -2.83 -10.99
CA GLN A 93 12.20 -3.79 -10.65
C GLN A 93 12.56 -4.56 -9.39
N SER A 94 11.68 -4.56 -8.39
CA SER A 94 11.93 -5.34 -7.17
C SER A 94 11.78 -6.84 -7.43
N LYS A 95 12.53 -7.65 -6.67
CA LYS A 95 12.28 -9.09 -6.58
C LYS A 95 10.95 -9.31 -5.87
N THR A 96 10.06 -10.11 -6.46
CA THR A 96 8.79 -10.50 -5.84
C THR A 96 9.07 -11.24 -4.54
N ARG A 97 8.64 -10.69 -3.41
CA ARG A 97 8.49 -11.47 -2.16
C ARG A 97 7.13 -12.14 -2.23
N GLY A 98 7.04 -13.39 -1.75
CA GLY A 98 5.82 -14.22 -1.85
C GLY A 98 4.54 -13.40 -1.64
N GLY A 99 3.59 -13.54 -2.55
CA GLY A 99 2.38 -12.71 -2.57
C GLY A 99 1.50 -12.94 -1.33
N LEU A 100 0.64 -11.97 -1.02
CA LEU A 100 -0.40 -12.15 -0.01
C LEU A 100 -1.29 -13.35 -0.36
N PRO A 101 -1.83 -14.06 0.65
CA PRO A 101 -2.89 -15.03 0.42
C PRO A 101 -3.99 -14.44 -0.49
N PRO A 102 -4.47 -15.18 -1.51
CA PRO A 102 -5.38 -14.65 -2.52
C PRO A 102 -6.66 -14.01 -1.95
N GLU A 103 -7.15 -14.51 -0.83
CA GLU A 103 -8.31 -13.99 -0.11
C GLU A 103 -8.06 -12.59 0.47
N VAL A 104 -6.91 -12.38 1.11
CA VAL A 104 -6.50 -11.07 1.67
C VAL A 104 -6.28 -10.07 0.54
N ALA A 105 -5.59 -10.49 -0.53
CA ALA A 105 -5.38 -9.64 -1.70
C ALA A 105 -6.71 -9.26 -2.39
N ARG A 106 -7.69 -10.17 -2.42
CA ARG A 106 -9.02 -9.93 -2.98
C ARG A 106 -9.83 -8.95 -2.13
N GLU A 107 -9.83 -9.10 -0.81
CA GLU A 107 -10.50 -8.16 0.11
C GLU A 107 -9.91 -6.75 0.01
N ILE A 108 -8.59 -6.65 -0.04
CA ILE A 108 -7.90 -5.37 -0.20
C ILE A 108 -8.29 -4.72 -1.54
N ARG A 109 -8.33 -5.49 -2.64
CA ARG A 109 -8.78 -4.98 -3.95
C ARG A 109 -10.25 -4.55 -3.92
N ALA A 110 -11.13 -5.34 -3.29
CA ALA A 110 -12.53 -4.98 -3.13
C ALA A 110 -12.69 -3.69 -2.31
N ALA A 111 -11.88 -3.47 -1.27
CA ALA A 111 -11.88 -2.24 -0.48
C ALA A 111 -11.29 -1.03 -1.23
N ILE A 112 -10.44 -1.24 -2.24
CA ILE A 112 -9.90 -0.17 -3.09
C ILE A 112 -10.94 0.32 -4.11
N LEU A 113 -11.74 -0.60 -4.69
CA LEU A 113 -12.78 -0.27 -5.69
C LEU A 113 -13.98 0.50 -5.12
N GLN A 114 -13.97 0.80 -3.83
CA GLN A 114 -15.04 1.51 -3.10
C GLN A 114 -14.57 2.91 -2.65
N ILE A 115 -13.46 3.43 -3.21
CA ILE A 115 -12.91 4.77 -2.92
C ILE A 115 -13.11 5.67 -4.14
#